data_AF-A0A8G0KRK6-F1
#
_entry.id   AF-A0A8G0KRK6-F1
#
_cell.length_a   1.000
_cell.length_b   1.000
_cell.length_c   1.000
_cell.angle_alpha   90.00
_cell.angle_beta   90.00
_cell.angle_gamma   90.00
#
_symmetry.space_group_name_H-M   'P 1'
#
loop_
_entity.id
_entity.type
_entity.pdbx_description
1 polymer ?
#
loop_
_entity_poly.entity_id
_entity_poly.type
_entity_poly.pdbx_seq_one_letter_code
_entity_poly.pdbx_strand_id
1 'polypeptide(L)'
;MNLKKGVANFSIPNISFEKTGNYLVTVKDVVYSKALGICPNNFIDQSKTVKINPLPNIENSILTVNEVCQNHDADVTIKNALLLENGNYSILYNLTGANITVNQFLNINVLNGVVNFILPKNLLLNAGKTEITITNITNSETGCSSIVDLKNIFNVKPLPVVPNLKVLVNDVCKDKTVEVQLTGLESLKKVKLIYALNGANNSQNNEINLDIVSGKAKFVLPKELLTNTGITTILLTELTNIDSSCSVNLSNIIDLFTIYDYPELPITSDQIFCETENATIKNLKPEGNDYLWYTSDQSITALSTSSPLKTGKYYVSKINLKTGCETKRVLVNVTIDIVDSPILNPNGETFCGLNKPTIKDLSNKTNSSSTIEWYDALTGGNLILASTMLQDGMTYYGFSTNSVNKCKSKEALTVTISLTGCDVPYNFFIPDGFSPNGDGINDTFHIPNIEFVYPNYTIEIYNRYGNLLFKGNKDKEWDGKNTASSSLVDTVVPNDVYFYLINFNKDNTPAKQGRLYLNR
;
A
#
# COMPACT_ATOMS: atom_id res chain seq x y z
N MET A 1 108.36 8.20 4.49
CA MET A 1 107.44 8.87 3.54
C MET A 1 108.11 8.89 2.17
N ASN A 2 107.48 8.37 1.11
CA ASN A 2 108.07 8.39 -0.22
C ASN A 2 107.58 9.63 -0.97
N LEU A 3 108.49 10.57 -1.26
CA LEU A 3 108.20 11.70 -2.14
C LEU A 3 108.21 11.22 -3.60
N LYS A 4 107.12 11.40 -4.33
CA LYS A 4 107.04 11.15 -5.78
C LYS A 4 106.64 12.43 -6.49
N LYS A 5 107.50 12.91 -7.40
CA LYS A 5 107.29 14.16 -8.18
C LYS A 5 106.92 15.38 -7.30
N GLY A 6 107.59 15.54 -6.15
CA GLY A 6 107.37 16.68 -5.25
C GLY A 6 106.14 16.58 -4.34
N VAL A 7 105.33 15.53 -4.44
CA VAL A 7 104.20 15.30 -3.53
C VAL A 7 104.58 14.27 -2.48
N ALA A 8 104.27 14.61 -1.24
CA ALA A 8 104.50 13.77 -0.09
C ALA A 8 103.13 13.54 0.59
N ASN A 9 102.69 12.27 0.66
CA ASN A 9 101.49 11.87 1.40
C ASN A 9 101.87 11.20 2.73
N PHE A 10 101.26 11.64 3.83
CA PHE A 10 101.38 11.05 5.16
C PHE A 10 100.01 10.97 5.80
N SER A 11 99.80 9.95 6.63
CA SER A 11 98.58 9.79 7.41
C SER A 11 98.87 10.21 8.85
N ILE A 12 97.98 11.01 9.43
CA ILE A 12 98.03 11.33 10.85
C ILE A 12 97.21 10.26 11.57
N PRO A 13 97.79 9.53 12.54
CA PRO A 13 97.04 8.54 13.31
C PRO A 13 95.83 9.18 14.00
N ASN A 14 94.68 8.53 13.96
CA ASN A 14 93.44 9.01 14.58
C ASN A 14 93.57 9.30 16.09
N ILE A 15 94.42 8.55 16.80
CA ILE A 15 94.74 8.73 18.22
C ILE A 15 95.30 10.13 18.54
N SER A 16 95.77 10.86 17.53
CA SER A 16 96.23 12.25 17.68
C SER A 16 95.09 13.25 17.89
N PHE A 17 93.84 12.82 17.75
CA PHE A 17 92.63 13.64 17.85
C PHE A 17 91.70 13.10 18.95
N GLU A 18 92.00 13.44 20.21
CA GLU A 18 91.26 12.92 21.37
C GLU A 18 89.91 13.61 21.62
N LYS A 19 89.67 14.78 21.03
CA LYS A 19 88.43 15.57 21.20
C LYS A 19 87.96 16.12 19.86
N THR A 20 86.72 16.58 19.81
CA THR A 20 86.20 17.33 18.67
C THR A 20 86.74 18.76 18.69
N GLY A 21 86.90 19.37 17.52
CA GLY A 21 87.40 20.74 17.42
C GLY A 21 88.39 20.97 16.27
N ASN A 22 88.99 22.15 16.26
CA ASN A 22 89.96 22.55 15.25
C ASN A 22 91.37 22.25 15.73
N TYR A 23 92.11 21.47 14.95
CA TYR A 23 93.50 21.12 15.21
C TYR A 23 94.39 21.77 14.16
N LEU A 24 95.41 22.52 14.61
CA LEU A 24 96.42 23.08 13.71
C LEU A 24 97.51 22.03 13.48
N VAL A 25 97.50 21.38 12.32
CA VAL A 25 98.56 20.47 11.92
C VAL A 25 99.69 21.30 11.32
N THR A 26 100.88 21.23 11.92
CA THR A 26 102.06 21.95 11.44
C THR A 26 103.16 20.96 11.11
N VAL A 27 103.57 20.92 9.83
CA VAL A 27 104.80 20.23 9.42
C VAL A 27 105.94 21.18 9.72
N LYS A 28 106.81 20.79 10.66
CA LYS A 28 107.93 21.63 11.11
C LYS A 28 109.23 21.38 10.38
N ASP A 29 109.39 20.16 9.83
CA ASP A 29 110.61 19.77 9.14
C ASP A 29 110.36 18.57 8.22
N VAL A 30 111.21 18.40 7.20
CA VAL A 30 111.23 17.26 6.28
C VAL A 30 112.66 16.76 6.15
N VAL A 31 112.99 15.72 6.92
CA VAL A 31 114.34 15.14 6.95
C VAL A 31 114.45 13.86 6.13
N TYR A 32 115.54 13.73 5.37
CA TYR A 32 115.83 12.52 4.60
C TYR A 32 116.43 11.42 5.50
N SER A 33 115.67 10.34 5.72
CA SER A 33 115.98 9.33 6.74
C SER A 33 117.19 8.42 6.46
N LYS A 34 117.87 8.57 5.32
CA LYS A 34 119.06 7.78 4.92
C LYS A 34 120.32 8.63 4.72
N ALA A 35 120.30 9.92 5.09
CA ALA A 35 121.50 10.75 5.05
C ALA A 35 122.39 10.45 6.26
N LEU A 36 123.68 10.18 6.01
CA LEU A 36 124.72 10.00 7.05
C LEU A 36 125.33 11.33 7.53
N GLY A 37 124.67 12.47 7.28
CA GLY A 37 125.15 13.81 7.64
C GLY A 37 124.03 14.85 7.80
N ILE A 38 124.30 15.91 8.57
CA ILE A 38 123.37 17.02 8.86
C ILE A 38 123.40 18.01 7.69
N CYS A 39 122.40 17.99 6.82
CA CYS A 39 122.18 19.05 5.83
C CYS A 39 121.26 20.13 6.42
N PRO A 40 121.63 21.42 6.42
CA PRO A 40 120.75 22.49 6.89
C PRO A 40 119.52 22.57 5.98
N ASN A 41 118.34 22.31 6.55
CA ASN A 41 117.07 22.34 5.84
C ASN A 41 116.39 23.69 6.11
N ASN A 42 116.20 24.51 5.07
CA ASN A 42 115.47 25.79 5.18
C ASN A 42 113.95 25.56 5.02
N PHE A 43 113.42 24.56 5.72
CA PHE A 43 112.00 24.23 5.65
C PHE A 43 111.18 25.27 6.42
N ILE A 44 110.19 25.87 5.75
CA ILE A 44 109.27 26.83 6.37
C ILE A 44 108.06 26.03 6.85
N ASP A 45 107.75 26.13 8.14
CA ASP A 45 106.59 25.51 8.76
C ASP A 45 105.34 25.70 7.88
N GLN A 46 104.75 24.58 7.46
CA GLN A 46 103.49 24.58 6.72
C GLN A 46 102.40 24.11 7.66
N SER A 47 101.42 24.98 7.91
CA SER A 47 100.30 24.68 8.80
C SER A 47 98.98 24.63 8.06
N LYS A 48 98.13 23.68 8.44
CA LYS A 48 96.74 23.61 7.97
C LYS A 48 95.82 23.21 9.12
N THR A 49 94.71 23.91 9.25
CA THR A 49 93.66 23.55 10.22
C THR A 49 92.88 22.36 9.71
N VAL A 50 92.79 21.32 10.54
CA VAL A 50 91.93 20.15 10.34
C VAL A 50 90.80 20.24 11.37
N LYS A 51 89.55 20.25 10.91
CA LYS A 51 88.37 20.22 11.79
C LYS A 51 87.94 18.78 12.02
N ILE A 52 87.88 18.36 13.27
CA ILE A 52 87.34 17.08 13.71
C ILE A 52 85.90 17.32 14.18
N ASN A 53 84.92 16.87 13.39
CA ASN A 53 83.50 17.06 13.68
C ASN A 53 82.99 16.04 14.72
N PRO A 54 82.02 16.41 15.57
CA PRO A 54 81.38 15.47 16.48
C PRO A 54 80.59 14.39 15.72
N LEU A 55 80.52 13.21 16.34
CA LEU A 55 79.62 12.15 15.90
C LEU A 55 78.17 12.55 16.26
N PRO A 56 77.18 12.34 15.37
CA PRO A 56 75.79 12.60 15.70
C PRO A 56 75.34 11.78 16.93
N ASN A 57 74.79 12.44 17.94
CA ASN A 57 74.35 11.79 19.18
C ASN A 57 72.83 12.01 19.40
N ILE A 58 72.09 10.92 19.53
CA ILE A 58 70.64 10.93 19.82
C ILE A 58 70.29 10.28 21.17
N GLU A 59 71.27 10.16 22.07
CA GLU A 59 71.04 9.72 23.44
C GLU A 59 69.96 10.59 24.10
N ASN A 60 69.07 9.96 24.88
CA ASN A 60 67.90 10.58 25.51
C ASN A 60 66.85 11.17 24.56
N SER A 61 66.98 10.97 23.24
CA SER A 61 65.93 11.31 22.28
C SER A 61 64.77 10.34 22.41
N ILE A 62 63.55 10.80 22.12
CA ILE A 62 62.32 10.02 22.19
C ILE A 62 61.75 9.93 20.79
N LEU A 63 61.68 8.72 20.25
CA LEU A 63 60.99 8.42 19.00
C LEU A 63 59.52 8.10 19.28
N THR A 64 58.62 8.79 18.60
CA THR A 64 57.17 8.56 18.68
C THR A 64 56.60 8.43 17.27
N VAL A 65 55.81 7.39 17.05
CA VAL A 65 55.04 7.19 15.82
C VAL A 65 53.56 7.24 16.16
N ASN A 66 52.79 8.02 15.41
CA ASN A 66 51.33 8.03 15.56
C ASN A 66 50.74 6.69 15.07
N GLU A 67 49.74 6.17 15.78
CA GLU A 67 48.99 5.04 15.25
C GLU A 67 48.32 5.41 13.93
N VAL A 68 48.30 4.47 13.00
CA VAL A 68 47.89 4.73 11.61
C VAL A 68 47.04 3.59 11.08
N CYS A 69 46.21 3.84 10.09
CA CYS A 69 45.51 2.78 9.37
C CYS A 69 46.44 2.09 8.38
N GLN A 70 46.22 0.80 8.13
CA GLN A 70 46.87 0.08 7.05
C GLN A 70 46.76 0.86 5.73
N ASN A 71 47.82 0.86 4.93
CA ASN A 71 47.96 1.60 3.67
C ASN A 71 47.88 3.15 3.80
N HIS A 72 48.14 3.70 4.98
CA HIS A 72 48.29 5.15 5.18
C HIS A 72 49.70 5.51 5.66
N ASP A 73 50.09 6.76 5.40
CA ASP A 73 51.35 7.32 5.84
C ASP A 73 51.30 7.58 7.35
N ALA A 74 52.37 7.24 8.09
CA ALA A 74 52.45 7.50 9.53
C ALA A 74 53.40 8.64 9.83
N ASP A 75 52.93 9.59 10.64
CA ASP A 75 53.76 10.67 11.16
C ASP A 75 54.70 10.15 12.24
N VAL A 76 55.98 10.49 12.11
CA VAL A 76 57.03 10.15 13.04
C VAL A 76 57.71 11.40 13.55
N THR A 77 57.91 11.47 14.86
CA THR A 77 58.64 12.54 15.52
C THR A 77 59.77 11.98 16.36
N ILE A 78 60.96 12.56 16.23
CA ILE A 78 62.03 12.44 17.22
C ILE A 78 62.03 13.73 18.04
N LYS A 79 61.80 13.62 19.35
CA LYS A 79 61.86 14.74 20.30
C LYS A 79 63.10 14.62 21.17
N ASN A 80 63.48 15.74 21.79
CA ASN A 80 64.58 15.80 22.75
C ASN A 80 65.96 15.42 22.18
N ALA A 81 66.15 15.59 20.86
CA ALA A 81 67.45 15.40 20.21
C ALA A 81 68.37 16.61 20.41
N LEU A 82 68.54 17.04 21.68
CA LEU A 82 69.27 18.26 22.05
C LEU A 82 70.78 18.18 21.80
N LEU A 83 71.31 16.97 21.63
CA LEU A 83 72.71 16.71 21.33
C LEU A 83 73.01 16.70 19.83
N LEU A 84 71.99 16.93 18.98
CA LEU A 84 72.17 17.19 17.57
C LEU A 84 72.15 18.70 17.30
N GLU A 85 73.11 19.17 16.52
CA GLU A 85 73.06 20.52 15.95
C GLU A 85 71.97 20.59 14.87
N ASN A 86 71.40 21.78 14.68
CA ASN A 86 70.44 22.02 13.60
C ASN A 86 71.10 21.76 12.24
N GLY A 87 70.39 21.08 11.34
CA GLY A 87 70.90 20.78 10.01
C GLY A 87 70.35 19.50 9.41
N ASN A 88 70.86 19.15 8.24
CA ASN A 88 70.43 17.98 7.48
C ASN A 88 71.21 16.73 7.90
N TYR A 89 70.46 15.65 8.10
CA TYR A 89 70.99 14.33 8.41
C TYR A 89 70.34 13.29 7.50
N SER A 90 70.95 12.13 7.40
CA SER A 90 70.32 10.93 6.86
C SER A 90 70.28 9.85 7.92
N ILE A 91 69.25 9.01 7.86
CA ILE A 91 69.07 7.87 8.76
C ILE A 91 68.92 6.58 7.98
N LEU A 92 69.35 5.49 8.61
CA LEU A 92 68.95 4.14 8.25
C LEU A 92 67.99 3.60 9.32
N TYR A 93 66.89 3.00 8.89
CA TYR A 93 65.94 2.38 9.80
C TYR A 93 65.41 1.04 9.28
N ASN A 94 64.94 0.22 10.20
CA ASN A 94 64.29 -1.05 9.95
C ASN A 94 62.86 -1.01 10.53
N LEU A 95 61.96 -1.79 9.94
CA LEU A 95 60.69 -2.16 10.56
C LEU A 95 60.69 -3.65 10.89
N THR A 96 60.14 -4.01 12.05
CA THR A 96 59.92 -5.40 12.47
C THR A 96 58.50 -5.60 13.03
N GLY A 97 58.08 -6.85 13.24
CA GLY A 97 56.72 -7.18 13.69
C GLY A 97 55.79 -7.46 12.51
N ALA A 98 54.63 -6.79 12.46
CA ALA A 98 53.65 -6.98 11.39
C ALA A 98 54.13 -6.49 10.03
N ASN A 99 54.95 -5.43 10.01
CA ASN A 99 55.56 -4.89 8.81
C ASN A 99 57.09 -5.03 8.91
N ILE A 100 57.69 -5.62 7.88
CA ILE A 100 59.11 -5.96 7.89
C ILE A 100 59.80 -5.28 6.71
N THR A 101 60.78 -4.45 7.01
CA THR A 101 61.69 -3.88 6.01
C THR A 101 63.06 -3.62 6.64
N VAL A 102 64.09 -3.62 5.82
CA VAL A 102 65.48 -3.45 6.26
C VAL A 102 66.15 -2.33 5.49
N ASN A 103 67.06 -1.64 6.18
CA ASN A 103 67.97 -0.63 5.65
C ASN A 103 67.28 0.45 4.81
N GLN A 104 66.11 0.93 5.28
CA GLN A 104 65.43 2.04 4.64
C GLN A 104 66.21 3.33 4.88
N PHE A 105 66.47 4.06 3.80
CA PHE A 105 67.21 5.31 3.83
C PHE A 105 66.26 6.50 3.76
N LEU A 106 66.49 7.50 4.61
CA LEU A 106 65.69 8.73 4.60
C LEU A 106 66.56 9.94 4.96
N ASN A 107 66.38 11.04 4.25
CA ASN A 107 66.93 12.33 4.63
C ASN A 107 65.97 13.05 5.56
N ILE A 108 66.50 13.60 6.65
CA ILE A 108 65.77 14.29 7.70
C ILE A 108 66.43 15.64 8.00
N ASN A 109 65.66 16.56 8.58
CA ASN A 109 66.16 17.84 9.03
C ASN A 109 65.91 17.98 10.53
N VAL A 110 66.95 18.39 11.27
CA VAL A 110 66.89 18.63 12.71
C VAL A 110 66.71 20.12 12.94
N LEU A 111 65.66 20.49 13.65
CA LEU A 111 65.39 21.87 14.06
C LEU A 111 65.07 21.90 15.56
N ASN A 112 65.95 22.56 16.32
CA ASN A 112 65.84 22.75 17.76
C ASN A 112 65.58 21.43 18.51
N GLY A 113 66.32 20.37 18.15
CA GLY A 113 66.19 19.04 18.76
C GLY A 113 64.90 18.28 18.42
N VAL A 114 64.17 18.71 17.39
CA VAL A 114 62.99 18.02 16.86
C VAL A 114 63.22 17.61 15.42
N VAL A 115 62.79 16.40 15.08
CA VAL A 115 62.74 15.87 13.71
C VAL A 115 61.33 15.39 13.45
N ASN A 116 60.75 15.77 12.30
CA ASN A 116 59.50 15.21 11.81
C ASN A 116 59.72 14.57 10.45
N PHE A 117 59.19 13.37 10.25
CA PHE A 117 59.22 12.69 8.97
C PHE A 117 58.05 11.72 8.84
N ILE A 118 57.88 11.17 7.64
CA ILE A 118 56.78 10.26 7.30
C ILE A 118 57.33 8.86 7.06
N LEU A 119 56.69 7.86 7.67
CA LEU A 119 56.79 6.48 7.22
C LEU A 119 55.80 6.26 6.08
N PRO A 120 56.27 5.94 4.87
CA PRO A 120 55.40 5.84 3.71
C PRO A 120 54.52 4.59 3.77
N LYS A 121 53.27 4.73 3.32
CA LYS A 121 52.21 3.71 3.38
C LYS A 121 52.57 2.37 2.75
N ASN A 122 53.45 2.34 1.76
CA ASN A 122 53.89 1.12 1.10
C ASN A 122 54.72 0.21 2.02
N LEU A 123 55.18 0.73 3.17
CA LEU A 123 55.84 -0.03 4.23
C LEU A 123 54.87 -0.51 5.31
N LEU A 124 53.60 -0.06 5.30
CA LEU A 124 52.59 -0.27 6.34
C LEU A 124 51.38 -1.03 5.80
N LEU A 125 51.67 -2.14 5.10
CA LEU A 125 50.69 -2.95 4.37
C LEU A 125 49.96 -3.98 5.23
N ASN A 126 50.47 -4.33 6.41
CA ASN A 126 49.87 -5.32 7.30
C ASN A 126 49.43 -4.68 8.61
N ALA A 127 48.23 -5.02 9.06
CA ALA A 127 47.74 -4.61 10.38
C ALA A 127 48.48 -5.35 11.51
N GLY A 128 48.65 -4.66 12.64
CA GLY A 128 49.29 -5.19 13.84
C GLY A 128 50.40 -4.30 14.37
N LYS A 129 51.06 -4.78 15.44
CA LYS A 129 52.18 -4.08 16.08
C LYS A 129 53.40 -4.08 15.16
N THR A 130 53.94 -2.89 14.92
CA THR A 130 55.16 -2.67 14.14
C THR A 130 56.15 -1.89 15.00
N GLU A 131 57.42 -2.29 14.97
CA GLU A 131 58.51 -1.58 15.64
C GLU A 131 59.39 -0.91 14.58
N ILE A 132 59.59 0.40 14.69
CA ILE A 132 60.64 1.11 13.96
C ILE A 132 61.91 1.12 14.81
N THR A 133 63.04 0.78 14.19
CA THR A 133 64.38 0.93 14.79
C THR A 133 65.23 1.80 13.88
N ILE A 134 65.66 2.96 14.35
CA ILE A 134 66.74 3.73 13.69
C ILE A 134 68.05 3.06 14.07
N THR A 135 68.81 2.63 13.07
CA THR A 135 70.06 1.86 13.23
C THR A 135 71.30 2.70 12.95
N ASN A 136 71.17 3.74 12.14
CA ASN A 136 72.26 4.66 11.84
C ASN A 136 71.74 6.08 11.63
N ILE A 137 72.54 7.07 12.04
CA ILE A 137 72.34 8.48 11.72
C ILE A 137 73.66 9.06 11.20
N THR A 138 73.60 9.84 10.13
CA THR A 138 74.74 10.48 9.47
C THR A 138 74.45 11.96 9.28
N ASN A 139 75.36 12.83 9.71
CA ASN A 139 75.27 14.26 9.40
C ASN A 139 75.64 14.48 7.92
N SER A 140 74.73 15.07 7.14
CA SER A 140 74.86 15.14 5.68
C SER A 140 75.94 16.13 5.21
N GLU A 141 76.33 17.10 6.05
CA GLU A 141 77.36 18.07 5.73
C GLU A 141 78.76 17.55 6.03
N THR A 142 78.92 16.82 7.13
CA THR A 142 80.22 16.36 7.62
C THR A 142 80.54 14.92 7.23
N GLY A 143 79.53 14.11 6.89
CA GLY A 143 79.65 12.68 6.63
C GLY A 143 79.90 11.83 7.87
N CYS A 144 79.96 12.42 9.07
CA CYS A 144 80.13 11.70 10.33
C CYS A 144 78.86 10.90 10.66
N SER A 145 79.02 9.61 10.99
CA SER A 145 77.91 8.69 11.25
C SER A 145 78.01 8.00 12.60
N SER A 146 76.87 7.58 13.14
CA SER A 146 76.77 6.86 14.41
C SER A 146 75.78 5.71 14.31
N ILE A 147 76.16 4.57 14.88
CA ILE A 147 75.25 3.44 15.07
C ILE A 147 74.39 3.75 16.30
N VAL A 148 73.08 3.58 16.16
CA VAL A 148 72.08 3.92 17.17
C VAL A 148 71.05 2.81 17.27
N ASP A 149 70.29 2.77 18.36
CA ASP A 149 69.23 1.77 18.60
C ASP A 149 67.95 2.45 19.13
N LEU A 150 67.54 3.53 18.46
CA LEU A 150 66.36 4.29 18.88
C LEU A 150 65.09 3.64 18.32
N LYS A 151 64.19 3.22 19.21
CA LYS A 151 63.04 2.37 18.88
C LYS A 151 61.71 2.98 19.30
N ASN A 152 60.66 2.64 18.54
CA ASN A 152 59.28 2.89 18.93
C ASN A 152 58.37 1.78 18.38
N ILE A 153 57.47 1.27 19.22
CA ILE A 153 56.42 0.32 18.82
C ILE A 153 55.11 1.10 18.65
N PHE A 154 54.48 0.93 17.50
CA PHE A 154 53.19 1.53 17.19
C PHE A 154 52.25 0.50 16.56
N ASN A 155 50.96 0.83 16.50
CA ASN A 155 49.94 -0.04 15.94
C ASN A 155 49.53 0.43 14.55
N VAL A 156 49.61 -0.48 13.57
CA VAL A 156 48.96 -0.32 12.28
C VAL A 156 47.56 -0.93 12.39
N LYS A 157 46.54 -0.09 12.42
CA LYS A 157 45.15 -0.47 12.63
C LYS A 157 44.58 -1.15 11.38
N PRO A 158 43.82 -2.24 11.52
CA PRO A 158 43.22 -2.94 10.37
C PRO A 158 42.13 -2.08 9.71
N LEU A 159 42.05 -2.18 8.37
CA LEU A 159 40.90 -1.69 7.62
C LEU A 159 39.68 -2.58 7.85
N PRO A 160 38.45 -2.06 7.71
CA PRO A 160 37.25 -2.90 7.70
C PRO A 160 37.31 -3.93 6.57
N VAL A 161 37.13 -5.22 6.91
CA VAL A 161 37.11 -6.31 5.93
C VAL A 161 35.66 -6.68 5.63
N VAL A 162 35.20 -6.34 4.43
CA VAL A 162 33.79 -6.52 4.03
C VAL A 162 33.62 -7.05 2.58
N PRO A 163 34.30 -8.14 2.20
CA PRO A 163 34.28 -8.69 0.84
C PRO A 163 32.89 -9.16 0.38
N ASN A 164 32.01 -9.48 1.33
CA ASN A 164 30.67 -9.99 1.07
C ASN A 164 29.57 -8.95 1.40
N LEU A 165 29.93 -7.67 1.53
CA LEU A 165 28.96 -6.62 1.83
C LEU A 165 27.87 -6.56 0.77
N LYS A 166 26.62 -6.63 1.21
CA LYS A 166 25.45 -6.44 0.35
C LYS A 166 24.47 -5.50 1.02
N VAL A 167 23.85 -4.68 0.19
CA VAL A 167 22.73 -3.83 0.54
C VAL A 167 21.47 -4.38 -0.13
N LEU A 168 20.36 -4.38 0.61
CA LEU A 168 19.04 -4.76 0.11
C LEU A 168 18.01 -3.75 0.61
N VAL A 169 17.17 -3.27 -0.29
CA VAL A 169 16.07 -2.35 -0.05
C VAL A 169 14.87 -2.86 -0.84
N ASN A 170 13.75 -3.08 -0.15
CA ASN A 170 12.53 -3.51 -0.82
C ASN A 170 11.78 -2.32 -1.42
N ASP A 171 11.06 -2.57 -2.51
CA ASP A 171 10.09 -1.61 -3.04
C ASP A 171 9.03 -1.24 -2.00
N VAL A 172 8.58 0.01 -2.04
CA VAL A 172 7.56 0.53 -1.11
C VAL A 172 6.56 1.45 -1.80
N CYS A 173 5.42 1.65 -1.17
CA CYS A 173 4.53 2.75 -1.54
C CYS A 173 5.03 4.07 -0.94
N LYS A 174 4.68 5.18 -1.59
CA LYS A 174 4.93 6.54 -1.10
C LYS A 174 4.53 6.69 0.37
N ASP A 175 5.28 7.49 1.13
CA ASP A 175 5.09 7.74 2.56
C ASP A 175 5.27 6.53 3.51
N LYS A 176 5.57 5.32 3.00
CA LYS A 176 5.97 4.18 3.84
C LYS A 176 7.45 4.25 4.21
N THR A 177 7.78 3.66 5.35
CA THR A 177 9.15 3.53 5.83
C THR A 177 9.98 2.67 4.88
N VAL A 178 11.13 3.18 4.46
CA VAL A 178 12.11 2.41 3.66
C VAL A 178 13.21 1.89 4.59
N GLU A 179 13.18 0.57 4.83
CA GLU A 179 14.22 -0.13 5.60
C GLU A 179 15.31 -0.62 4.65
N VAL A 180 16.55 -0.27 4.96
CA VAL A 180 17.75 -0.77 4.31
C VAL A 180 18.34 -1.88 5.16
N GLN A 181 18.65 -3.01 4.51
CA GLN A 181 19.26 -4.17 5.14
C GLN A 181 20.68 -4.36 4.64
N LEU A 182 21.63 -4.49 5.56
CA LEU A 182 23.03 -4.74 5.27
C LEU A 182 23.41 -6.14 5.76
N THR A 183 24.15 -6.87 4.93
CA THR A 183 24.71 -8.19 5.27
C THR A 183 26.18 -8.26 4.84
N GLY A 184 26.96 -9.18 5.40
CA GLY A 184 28.37 -9.33 5.06
C GLY A 184 29.31 -8.36 5.78
N LEU A 185 28.90 -7.86 6.94
CA LEU A 185 29.71 -7.00 7.82
C LEU A 185 30.62 -7.80 8.79
N GLU A 186 30.68 -9.12 8.61
CA GLU A 186 31.57 -10.05 9.31
C GLU A 186 31.60 -9.85 10.83
N SER A 187 32.79 -9.60 11.40
CA SER A 187 33.06 -9.45 12.83
C SER A 187 33.03 -8.00 13.33
N LEU A 188 32.66 -7.05 12.47
CA LEU A 188 32.52 -5.65 12.85
C LEU A 188 31.44 -5.51 13.94
N LYS A 189 31.65 -4.56 14.86
CA LYS A 189 30.72 -4.28 15.97
C LYS A 189 29.98 -2.97 15.77
N LYS A 190 30.72 -1.91 15.41
CA LYS A 190 30.21 -0.57 15.21
C LYS A 190 30.84 0.05 13.98
N VAL A 191 30.01 0.58 13.09
CA VAL A 191 30.48 1.21 11.85
C VAL A 191 29.79 2.54 11.61
N LYS A 192 30.49 3.45 10.95
CA LYS A 192 29.91 4.62 10.30
C LYS A 192 29.86 4.33 8.80
N LEU A 193 28.69 4.44 8.21
CA LEU A 193 28.44 4.22 6.79
C LEU A 193 28.15 5.56 6.11
N ILE A 194 28.80 5.80 4.97
CA ILE A 194 28.48 6.89 4.05
C ILE A 194 27.80 6.30 2.81
N TYR A 195 26.69 6.91 2.40
CA TYR A 195 25.92 6.48 1.25
C TYR A 195 25.35 7.66 0.45
N ALA A 196 25.04 7.40 -0.82
CA ALA A 196 24.36 8.31 -1.73
C ALA A 196 23.07 7.67 -2.24
N LEU A 197 22.09 8.52 -2.57
CA LEU A 197 20.91 8.13 -3.34
C LEU A 197 21.00 8.79 -4.71
N ASN A 198 20.64 8.04 -5.76
CA ASN A 198 20.62 8.53 -7.14
C ASN A 198 19.30 8.13 -7.84
N GLY A 199 18.93 8.84 -8.90
CA GLY A 199 17.75 8.50 -9.72
C GLY A 199 16.58 9.43 -9.42
N ALA A 200 15.42 8.88 -9.05
CA ALA A 200 14.25 9.68 -8.66
C ALA A 200 14.52 10.54 -7.42
N ASN A 201 15.29 10.02 -6.47
CA ASN A 201 15.71 10.73 -5.27
C ASN A 201 17.24 10.85 -5.27
N ASN A 202 17.75 12.07 -5.06
CA ASN A 202 19.18 12.36 -5.16
C ASN A 202 19.69 12.99 -3.86
N SER A 203 20.70 12.38 -3.27
CA SER A 203 21.41 12.89 -2.10
C SER A 203 22.82 12.34 -2.05
N GLN A 204 23.75 13.08 -1.48
CA GLN A 204 25.18 12.74 -1.44
C GLN A 204 25.67 12.82 0.00
N ASN A 205 26.69 12.02 0.33
CA ASN A 205 27.39 12.06 1.62
C ASN A 205 26.45 11.92 2.83
N ASN A 206 25.41 11.09 2.73
CA ASN A 206 24.56 10.80 3.87
C ASN A 206 25.31 9.87 4.82
N GLU A 207 25.27 10.15 6.11
CA GLU A 207 26.03 9.41 7.12
C GLU A 207 25.10 8.73 8.12
N ILE A 208 25.48 7.53 8.55
CA ILE A 208 24.78 6.84 9.64
C ILE A 208 25.72 5.95 10.44
N ASN A 209 25.55 5.96 11.77
CA ASN A 209 26.23 5.04 12.68
C ASN A 209 25.35 3.81 12.90
N LEU A 210 25.94 2.62 12.79
CA LEU A 210 25.25 1.34 12.85
C LEU A 210 25.91 0.41 13.87
N ASP A 211 25.07 -0.20 14.71
CA ASP A 211 25.45 -1.35 15.53
C ASP A 211 25.24 -2.64 14.74
N ILE A 212 26.25 -3.50 14.76
CA ILE A 212 26.26 -4.74 13.98
C ILE A 212 25.90 -5.92 14.88
N VAL A 213 24.90 -6.69 14.45
CA VAL A 213 24.46 -7.90 15.15
C VAL A 213 24.61 -9.07 14.19
N SER A 214 25.52 -10.00 14.51
CA SER A 214 25.79 -11.21 13.72
C SER A 214 26.10 -10.91 12.24
N GLY A 215 26.95 -9.91 11.99
CA GLY A 215 27.38 -9.52 10.63
C GLY A 215 26.29 -8.83 9.79
N LYS A 216 25.21 -8.36 10.43
CA LYS A 216 24.08 -7.67 9.80
C LYS A 216 23.77 -6.36 10.51
N ALA A 217 23.20 -5.42 9.75
CA ALA A 217 22.64 -4.18 10.28
C ALA A 217 21.40 -3.78 9.48
N LYS A 218 20.58 -2.93 10.08
CA LYS A 218 19.41 -2.34 9.45
C LYS A 218 19.32 -0.86 9.81
N PHE A 219 18.82 -0.05 8.89
CA PHE A 219 18.49 1.33 9.17
C PHE A 219 17.33 1.81 8.29
N VAL A 220 16.74 2.94 8.69
CA VAL A 220 15.64 3.57 7.96
C VAL A 220 16.18 4.78 7.22
N LEU A 221 15.85 4.91 5.93
CA LEU A 221 16.15 6.14 5.19
C LEU A 221 15.31 7.31 5.71
N PRO A 222 15.91 8.49 5.95
CA PRO A 222 15.16 9.68 6.34
C PRO A 222 14.13 10.05 5.29
N LYS A 223 12.91 10.39 5.72
CA LYS A 223 11.77 10.65 4.82
C LYS A 223 12.03 11.85 3.90
N GLU A 224 12.75 12.85 4.39
CA GLU A 224 13.17 14.03 3.65
C GLU A 224 14.06 13.74 2.45
N LEU A 225 14.72 12.56 2.41
CA LEU A 225 15.51 12.13 1.25
C LEU A 225 14.66 11.43 0.19
N LEU A 226 13.39 11.15 0.46
CA LEU A 226 12.51 10.30 -0.35
C LEU A 226 11.25 11.06 -0.81
N THR A 227 11.45 12.26 -1.37
CA THR A 227 10.34 13.15 -1.77
C THR A 227 9.64 12.74 -3.06
N ASN A 228 10.35 12.02 -3.94
CA ASN A 228 9.87 11.68 -5.28
C ASN A 228 9.55 10.18 -5.39
N THR A 229 8.50 9.88 -6.14
CA THR A 229 8.20 8.51 -6.58
C THR A 229 9.09 8.12 -7.76
N GLY A 230 9.28 6.82 -7.97
CA GLY A 230 10.12 6.26 -9.03
C GLY A 230 11.30 5.45 -8.51
N ILE A 231 12.16 5.04 -9.44
CA ILE A 231 13.32 4.18 -9.17
C ILE A 231 14.42 5.02 -8.50
N THR A 232 14.89 4.56 -7.35
CA THR A 232 16.00 5.14 -6.60
C THR A 232 17.08 4.07 -6.42
N THR A 233 18.33 4.46 -6.62
CA THR A 233 19.49 3.61 -6.36
C THR A 233 20.17 4.08 -5.08
N ILE A 234 20.36 3.17 -4.13
CA ILE A 234 21.26 3.40 -3.00
C ILE A 234 22.66 2.94 -3.39
N LEU A 235 23.67 3.76 -3.11
CA LEU A 235 25.09 3.46 -3.32
C LEU A 235 25.84 3.65 -2.02
N LEU A 236 26.48 2.61 -1.52
CA LEU A 236 27.38 2.71 -0.37
C LEU A 236 28.75 3.18 -0.87
N THR A 237 29.30 4.24 -0.27
CA THR A 237 30.52 4.91 -0.74
C THR A 237 31.70 4.73 0.20
N GLU A 238 31.47 4.69 1.51
CA GLU A 238 32.54 4.52 2.50
C GLU A 238 32.02 3.79 3.73
N LEU A 239 32.85 2.91 4.29
CA LEU A 239 32.61 2.26 5.57
C LEU A 239 33.77 2.52 6.51
N THR A 240 33.48 3.08 7.69
CA THR A 240 34.46 3.32 8.76
C THR A 240 34.17 2.40 9.93
N ASN A 241 35.17 1.68 10.42
CA ASN A 241 35.08 0.98 11.71
C ASN A 241 35.29 2.00 12.83
N ILE A 242 34.28 2.20 13.67
CA ILE A 242 34.30 3.23 14.72
C ILE A 242 35.39 2.93 15.76
N ASP A 243 35.65 1.66 16.06
CA ASP A 243 36.63 1.26 17.06
C ASP A 243 38.08 1.56 16.61
N SER A 244 38.37 1.42 15.32
CA SER A 244 39.71 1.70 14.77
C SER A 244 39.84 3.09 14.14
N SER A 245 38.73 3.78 13.86
CA SER A 245 38.67 5.00 13.04
C SER A 245 39.20 4.82 11.60
N CYS A 246 39.40 3.58 11.15
CA CYS A 246 39.87 3.29 9.80
C CYS A 246 38.71 3.08 8.84
N SER A 247 38.82 3.66 7.64
CA SER A 247 37.80 3.60 6.60
C SER A 247 38.26 2.86 5.36
N VAL A 248 37.30 2.31 4.62
CA VAL A 248 37.49 1.73 3.30
C VAL A 248 36.49 2.36 2.34
N ASN A 249 37.00 2.78 1.18
CA ASN A 249 36.15 3.23 0.08
C ASN A 249 35.45 2.03 -0.54
N LEU A 250 34.13 2.12 -0.68
CA LEU A 250 33.30 1.11 -1.28
C LEU A 250 33.02 1.49 -2.73
N SER A 251 33.13 0.50 -3.61
CA SER A 251 32.80 0.65 -5.03
C SER A 251 31.81 -0.43 -5.42
N ASN A 252 30.78 -0.05 -6.16
CA ASN A 252 29.79 -0.97 -6.75
C ASN A 252 28.92 -1.76 -5.75
N ILE A 253 28.78 -1.28 -4.51
CA ILE A 253 27.79 -1.82 -3.56
C ILE A 253 26.51 -1.00 -3.69
N ILE A 254 25.61 -1.47 -4.54
CA ILE A 254 24.35 -0.79 -4.88
C ILE A 254 23.15 -1.71 -4.71
N ASP A 255 21.98 -1.10 -4.53
CA ASP A 255 20.70 -1.75 -4.76
C ASP A 255 19.70 -0.76 -5.36
N LEU A 256 18.73 -1.28 -6.10
CA LEU A 256 17.67 -0.48 -6.72
C LEU A 256 16.34 -0.80 -6.05
N PHE A 257 15.61 0.24 -5.67
CA PHE A 257 14.25 0.12 -5.14
C PHE A 257 13.35 1.17 -5.75
N THR A 258 12.06 0.88 -5.81
CA THR A 258 11.04 1.75 -6.38
C THR A 258 10.12 2.27 -5.29
N ILE A 259 9.90 3.59 -5.29
CA ILE A 259 8.84 4.22 -4.50
C ILE A 259 7.63 4.39 -5.42
N TYR A 260 6.63 3.55 -5.25
CA TYR A 260 5.41 3.58 -6.04
C TYR A 260 4.46 4.68 -5.55
N ASP A 261 3.81 5.36 -6.48
CA ASP A 261 2.70 6.25 -6.14
C ASP A 261 1.43 5.45 -5.82
N TYR A 262 0.52 6.07 -5.07
CA TYR A 262 -0.80 5.51 -4.85
C TYR A 262 -1.66 5.66 -6.11
N PRO A 263 -2.58 4.70 -6.40
CA PRO A 263 -3.58 4.95 -7.42
C PRO A 263 -4.47 6.13 -7.02
N GLU A 264 -5.22 6.68 -7.98
CA GLU A 264 -6.20 7.72 -7.69
C GLU A 264 -7.25 7.22 -6.68
N LEU A 265 -7.65 8.11 -5.76
CA LEU A 265 -8.68 7.80 -4.77
C LEU A 265 -9.99 7.36 -5.45
N PRO A 266 -10.72 6.39 -4.88
CA PRO A 266 -12.05 6.04 -5.37
C PRO A 266 -12.99 7.25 -5.41
N ILE A 267 -13.62 7.48 -6.56
CA ILE A 267 -14.75 8.42 -6.68
C ILE A 267 -16.01 7.62 -6.39
N THR A 268 -16.74 8.03 -5.36
CA THR A 268 -17.94 7.32 -4.89
C THR A 268 -18.94 8.30 -4.28
N SER A 269 -20.18 7.83 -4.11
CA SER A 269 -21.27 8.53 -3.47
C SER A 269 -22.07 7.54 -2.61
N ASP A 270 -22.92 8.07 -1.74
CA ASP A 270 -23.88 7.25 -1.00
C ASP A 270 -24.79 6.47 -1.96
N GLN A 271 -25.15 5.25 -1.53
CA GLN A 271 -25.83 4.27 -2.37
C GLN A 271 -27.09 3.74 -1.70
N ILE A 272 -28.13 3.57 -2.50
CA ILE A 272 -29.43 3.06 -2.07
C ILE A 272 -29.75 1.81 -2.89
N PHE A 273 -30.19 0.76 -2.22
CA PHE A 273 -30.63 -0.49 -2.83
C PHE A 273 -32.02 -0.86 -2.31
N CYS A 274 -32.83 -1.52 -3.13
CA CYS A 274 -34.12 -2.02 -2.65
C CYS A 274 -33.93 -3.35 -1.92
N GLU A 275 -34.71 -3.60 -0.86
CA GLU A 275 -34.66 -4.89 -0.15
C GLU A 275 -34.83 -6.09 -1.11
N THR A 276 -35.72 -5.94 -2.11
CA THR A 276 -36.02 -6.96 -3.12
C THR A 276 -34.84 -7.34 -4.01
N GLU A 277 -33.81 -6.50 -4.12
CA GLU A 277 -32.63 -6.77 -4.94
C GLU A 277 -31.68 -7.79 -4.29
N ASN A 278 -31.79 -8.02 -2.97
CA ASN A 278 -30.84 -8.84 -2.20
C ASN A 278 -29.38 -8.49 -2.51
N ALA A 279 -29.09 -7.19 -2.61
CA ALA A 279 -27.80 -6.67 -3.03
C ALA A 279 -26.66 -7.17 -2.12
N THR A 280 -25.51 -7.41 -2.73
CA THR A 280 -24.28 -7.87 -2.09
C THR A 280 -23.17 -6.83 -2.29
N ILE A 281 -22.01 -7.03 -1.67
CA ILE A 281 -20.83 -6.16 -1.86
C ILE A 281 -20.47 -5.99 -3.35
N LYS A 282 -20.69 -7.01 -4.18
CA LYS A 282 -20.49 -6.93 -5.64
C LYS A 282 -21.34 -5.83 -6.32
N ASN A 283 -22.47 -5.46 -5.74
CA ASN A 283 -23.37 -4.45 -6.30
C ASN A 283 -22.92 -3.01 -6.00
N LEU A 284 -21.98 -2.82 -5.06
CA LEU A 284 -21.49 -1.49 -4.69
C LEU A 284 -20.66 -0.86 -5.80
N LYS A 285 -20.73 0.47 -5.89
CA LYS A 285 -19.92 1.31 -6.78
C LYS A 285 -18.90 2.15 -5.99
N PRO A 286 -17.67 2.32 -6.48
CA PRO A 286 -17.13 1.77 -7.72
C PRO A 286 -16.96 0.24 -7.67
N GLU A 287 -17.06 -0.38 -8.85
CA GLU A 287 -16.85 -1.81 -9.04
C GLU A 287 -15.54 -2.07 -9.77
N GLY A 288 -14.92 -3.23 -9.51
CA GLY A 288 -13.66 -3.62 -10.12
C GLY A 288 -12.89 -4.57 -9.19
N ASN A 289 -11.94 -5.33 -9.75
CA ASN A 289 -11.07 -6.19 -8.94
C ASN A 289 -9.99 -5.42 -8.18
N ASP A 290 -9.78 -4.16 -8.55
CA ASP A 290 -8.92 -3.18 -7.91
C ASP A 290 -9.62 -2.38 -6.80
N TYR A 291 -10.91 -2.62 -6.55
CA TYR A 291 -11.64 -2.02 -5.42
C TYR A 291 -11.88 -3.04 -4.31
N LEU A 292 -11.54 -2.63 -3.09
CA LEU A 292 -11.71 -3.42 -1.88
C LEU A 292 -12.65 -2.69 -0.92
N TRP A 293 -13.61 -3.42 -0.37
CA TRP A 293 -14.64 -2.90 0.52
C TRP A 293 -14.43 -3.38 1.96
N TYR A 294 -14.72 -2.53 2.95
CA TYR A 294 -14.44 -2.76 4.36
C TYR A 294 -15.61 -2.28 5.24
N THR A 295 -15.68 -2.83 6.45
CA THR A 295 -16.65 -2.44 7.49
C THR A 295 -16.23 -1.18 8.26
N SER A 296 -14.95 -0.82 8.23
CA SER A 296 -14.41 0.38 8.87
C SER A 296 -13.18 0.92 8.13
N ASP A 297 -12.79 2.14 8.45
CA ASP A 297 -11.55 2.77 7.99
C ASP A 297 -10.28 2.08 8.55
N GLN A 298 -10.40 1.26 9.59
CA GLN A 298 -9.29 0.53 10.23
C GLN A 298 -9.23 -0.98 9.95
N SER A 299 -10.27 -1.57 9.34
CA SER A 299 -10.30 -3.02 9.07
C SER A 299 -9.10 -3.48 8.25
N ILE A 300 -8.52 -4.64 8.54
CA ILE A 300 -7.39 -5.17 7.75
C ILE A 300 -7.84 -6.21 6.72
N THR A 301 -9.09 -6.67 6.81
CA THR A 301 -9.67 -7.67 5.91
C THR A 301 -10.77 -7.05 5.06
N ALA A 302 -10.63 -7.18 3.74
CA ALA A 302 -11.67 -6.80 2.80
C ALA A 302 -12.88 -7.75 2.93
N LEU A 303 -14.07 -7.21 2.70
CA LEU A 303 -15.33 -7.93 2.66
C LEU A 303 -15.41 -8.84 1.44
N SER A 304 -16.00 -10.03 1.61
CA SER A 304 -16.29 -10.92 0.49
C SER A 304 -17.33 -10.27 -0.42
N THR A 305 -17.12 -10.37 -1.74
CA THR A 305 -18.03 -9.85 -2.77
C THR A 305 -19.42 -10.47 -2.71
N SER A 306 -19.56 -11.67 -2.14
CA SER A 306 -20.84 -12.37 -1.94
C SER A 306 -21.58 -11.98 -0.66
N SER A 307 -21.00 -11.13 0.20
CA SER A 307 -21.64 -10.77 1.47
C SER A 307 -22.88 -9.91 1.21
N PRO A 308 -24.03 -10.20 1.84
CA PRO A 308 -25.23 -9.38 1.68
C PRO A 308 -25.03 -7.99 2.29
N LEU A 309 -25.58 -6.97 1.64
CA LEU A 309 -25.57 -5.60 2.14
C LEU A 309 -26.58 -5.42 3.27
N LYS A 310 -26.25 -4.50 4.17
CA LYS A 310 -27.13 -4.01 5.22
C LYS A 310 -27.04 -2.49 5.24
N THR A 311 -28.07 -1.81 5.75
CA THR A 311 -27.98 -0.36 5.97
C THR A 311 -26.85 -0.05 6.93
N GLY A 312 -25.95 0.85 6.55
CA GLY A 312 -24.78 1.19 7.35
C GLY A 312 -23.66 1.87 6.59
N LYS A 313 -22.51 1.99 7.26
CA LYS A 313 -21.30 2.59 6.71
C LYS A 313 -20.40 1.53 6.11
N TYR A 314 -19.97 1.76 4.89
CA TYR A 314 -18.97 0.96 4.18
C TYR A 314 -17.81 1.84 3.77
N TYR A 315 -16.65 1.23 3.56
CA TYR A 315 -15.43 1.94 3.23
C TYR A 315 -14.79 1.28 2.02
N VAL A 316 -14.44 2.08 1.00
CA VAL A 316 -13.82 1.57 -0.22
C VAL A 316 -12.40 2.11 -0.35
N SER A 317 -11.47 1.25 -0.73
CA SER A 317 -10.15 1.63 -1.22
C SER A 317 -9.93 1.09 -2.62
N LYS A 318 -8.97 1.70 -3.32
CA LYS A 318 -8.44 1.25 -4.60
C LYS A 318 -7.02 0.73 -4.41
N ILE A 319 -6.72 -0.45 -4.95
CA ILE A 319 -5.40 -1.09 -4.93
C ILE A 319 -4.81 -1.15 -6.34
N ASN A 320 -3.54 -0.78 -6.49
CA ASN A 320 -2.81 -1.06 -7.72
C ASN A 320 -2.35 -2.52 -7.71
N LEU A 321 -2.96 -3.36 -8.55
CA LEU A 321 -2.70 -4.81 -8.59
C LEU A 321 -1.26 -5.19 -8.95
N LYS A 322 -0.48 -4.28 -9.55
CA LYS A 322 0.93 -4.53 -9.88
C LYS A 322 1.86 -4.23 -8.71
N THR A 323 1.58 -3.18 -7.94
CA THR A 323 2.49 -2.68 -6.90
C THR A 323 2.01 -3.01 -5.49
N GLY A 324 0.75 -3.43 -5.33
CA GLY A 324 0.13 -3.66 -4.03
C GLY A 324 -0.23 -2.38 -3.26
N CYS A 325 0.00 -1.19 -3.84
CA CYS A 325 -0.29 0.07 -3.15
C CYS A 325 -1.80 0.34 -3.09
N GLU A 326 -2.33 0.32 -1.87
CA GLU A 326 -3.72 0.59 -1.54
C GLU A 326 -3.88 2.04 -1.05
N THR A 327 -4.87 2.74 -1.60
CA THR A 327 -5.25 4.10 -1.18
C THR A 327 -5.82 4.13 0.24
N LYS A 328 -5.92 5.34 0.79
CA LYS A 328 -6.78 5.57 1.96
C LYS A 328 -8.24 5.23 1.61
N ARG A 329 -8.99 4.82 2.63
CA ARG A 329 -10.39 4.45 2.49
C ARG A 329 -11.30 5.67 2.42
N VAL A 330 -12.32 5.58 1.58
CA VAL A 330 -13.38 6.58 1.42
C VAL A 330 -14.68 6.00 1.98
N LEU A 331 -15.38 6.78 2.81
CA LEU A 331 -16.66 6.40 3.41
C LEU A 331 -17.78 6.45 2.36
N VAL A 332 -18.67 5.46 2.42
CA VAL A 332 -19.90 5.36 1.65
C VAL A 332 -21.03 4.94 2.59
N ASN A 333 -22.10 5.73 2.66
CA ASN A 333 -23.30 5.29 3.35
C ASN A 333 -24.14 4.45 2.40
N VAL A 334 -24.49 3.25 2.85
CA VAL A 334 -25.39 2.33 2.14
C VAL A 334 -26.71 2.30 2.87
N THR A 335 -27.80 2.53 2.14
CA THR A 335 -29.16 2.43 2.67
C THR A 335 -29.91 1.34 1.91
N ILE A 336 -30.44 0.38 2.64
CA ILE A 336 -31.43 -0.56 2.09
C ILE A 336 -32.80 0.08 2.30
N ASP A 337 -33.47 0.43 1.20
CA ASP A 337 -34.83 0.93 1.26
C ASP A 337 -35.81 -0.22 1.42
N ILE A 338 -36.58 -0.14 2.51
CA ILE A 338 -37.58 -1.12 2.89
C ILE A 338 -38.92 -0.43 2.75
N VAL A 339 -39.78 -1.01 1.90
CA VAL A 339 -41.13 -0.50 1.67
C VAL A 339 -42.11 -1.50 2.26
N ASP A 340 -42.93 -1.04 3.20
CA ASP A 340 -43.95 -1.89 3.82
C ASP A 340 -45.02 -2.28 2.80
N SER A 341 -45.41 -3.55 2.82
CA SER A 341 -46.51 -4.05 1.98
C SER A 341 -47.83 -3.36 2.33
N PRO A 342 -48.68 -3.07 1.33
CA PRO A 342 -49.97 -2.47 1.59
C PRO A 342 -50.87 -3.44 2.34
N ILE A 343 -51.74 -2.94 3.20
CA ILE A 343 -52.74 -3.72 3.93
C ILE A 343 -54.12 -3.29 3.45
N LEU A 344 -54.99 -4.25 3.17
CA LEU A 344 -56.38 -3.99 2.81
C LEU A 344 -57.16 -3.53 4.04
N ASN A 345 -57.94 -2.46 3.90
CA ASN A 345 -58.85 -2.01 4.93
C ASN A 345 -60.00 -3.02 5.11
N PRO A 346 -60.69 -3.07 6.27
CA PRO A 346 -61.84 -3.95 6.45
C PRO A 346 -62.89 -3.78 5.34
N ASN A 347 -63.36 -4.90 4.77
CA ASN A 347 -64.26 -4.97 3.61
C ASN A 347 -63.72 -4.26 2.35
N GLY A 348 -62.39 -4.09 2.24
CA GLY A 348 -61.76 -3.42 1.11
C GLY A 348 -61.76 -4.22 -0.20
N GLU A 349 -62.07 -5.51 -0.12
CA GLU A 349 -62.24 -6.44 -1.25
C GLU A 349 -63.63 -6.35 -1.89
N THR A 350 -64.58 -5.73 -1.18
CA THR A 350 -65.99 -5.70 -1.58
C THR A 350 -66.36 -4.34 -2.16
N PHE A 351 -66.91 -4.34 -3.38
CA PHE A 351 -67.39 -3.17 -4.09
C PHE A 351 -68.82 -3.40 -4.60
N CYS A 352 -69.48 -2.32 -5.01
CA CYS A 352 -70.74 -2.44 -5.76
C CYS A 352 -70.47 -2.41 -7.27
N GLY A 353 -70.79 -3.48 -7.98
CA GLY A 353 -70.60 -3.60 -9.43
C GLY A 353 -71.30 -2.51 -10.26
N LEU A 354 -72.44 -1.97 -9.76
CA LEU A 354 -73.15 -0.86 -10.40
C LEU A 354 -72.30 0.40 -10.55
N ASN A 355 -71.34 0.62 -9.64
CA ASN A 355 -70.47 1.79 -9.66
C ASN A 355 -69.29 1.65 -10.63
N LYS A 356 -69.14 0.50 -11.30
CA LYS A 356 -68.02 0.18 -12.20
C LYS A 356 -66.66 0.48 -11.54
N PRO A 357 -66.38 -0.10 -10.35
CA PRO A 357 -65.17 0.21 -9.59
C PRO A 357 -63.91 -0.16 -10.38
N THR A 358 -62.82 0.55 -10.10
CA THR A 358 -61.54 0.44 -10.80
C THR A 358 -60.40 0.05 -9.86
N ILE A 359 -59.23 -0.25 -10.42
CA ILE A 359 -57.99 -0.48 -9.66
C ILE A 359 -57.63 0.71 -8.75
N LYS A 360 -57.95 1.94 -9.16
CA LYS A 360 -57.78 3.13 -8.31
C LYS A 360 -58.66 3.05 -7.06
N ASP A 361 -59.90 2.59 -7.20
CA ASP A 361 -60.82 2.42 -6.06
C ASP A 361 -60.32 1.34 -5.10
N LEU A 362 -59.75 0.25 -5.62
CA LEU A 362 -59.07 -0.76 -4.82
C LEU A 362 -57.86 -0.20 -4.06
N SER A 363 -57.04 0.62 -4.72
CA SER A 363 -55.91 1.27 -4.07
C SER A 363 -56.35 2.17 -2.90
N ASN A 364 -57.46 2.90 -3.08
CA ASN A 364 -58.05 3.75 -2.03
C ASN A 364 -58.63 2.96 -0.83
N LYS A 365 -58.83 1.64 -0.98
CA LYS A 365 -59.29 0.73 0.08
C LYS A 365 -58.13 0.07 0.85
N THR A 366 -56.92 0.61 0.73
CA THR A 366 -55.76 0.15 1.49
C THR A 366 -55.34 1.19 2.53
N ASN A 367 -54.43 0.80 3.43
CA ASN A 367 -53.84 1.69 4.43
C ASN A 367 -52.55 2.38 3.95
N SER A 368 -52.13 2.15 2.70
CA SER A 368 -50.82 2.61 2.23
C SER A 368 -50.84 4.11 1.95
N SER A 369 -49.85 4.83 2.48
CA SER A 369 -49.58 6.23 2.13
C SER A 369 -48.75 6.36 0.84
N SER A 370 -48.28 5.25 0.29
CA SER A 370 -47.46 5.19 -0.92
C SER A 370 -48.27 4.74 -2.14
N THR A 371 -47.74 4.93 -3.33
CA THR A 371 -48.41 4.50 -4.57
C THR A 371 -48.42 2.97 -4.63
N ILE A 372 -49.57 2.36 -4.92
CA ILE A 372 -49.69 0.92 -5.12
C ILE A 372 -49.72 0.61 -6.61
N GLU A 373 -48.83 -0.27 -7.05
CA GLU A 373 -48.84 -0.86 -8.39
C GLU A 373 -49.49 -2.25 -8.33
N TRP A 374 -50.50 -2.48 -9.17
CA TRP A 374 -51.28 -3.72 -9.20
C TRP A 374 -50.94 -4.59 -10.40
N TYR A 375 -50.92 -5.90 -10.21
CA TYR A 375 -50.58 -6.91 -11.21
C TYR A 375 -51.67 -7.99 -11.31
N ASP A 376 -51.78 -8.60 -12.49
CA ASP A 376 -52.73 -9.68 -12.81
C ASP A 376 -52.27 -11.07 -12.32
N ALA A 377 -51.00 -11.20 -11.93
CA ALA A 377 -50.41 -12.40 -11.35
C ALA A 377 -49.30 -12.04 -10.34
N LEU A 378 -49.10 -12.89 -9.33
CA LEU A 378 -48.07 -12.70 -8.30
C LEU A 378 -46.65 -12.68 -8.87
N THR A 379 -46.39 -13.51 -9.88
CA THR A 379 -45.09 -13.65 -10.55
C THR A 379 -45.26 -13.59 -12.06
N GLY A 380 -44.51 -12.70 -12.72
CA GLY A 380 -44.56 -12.54 -14.18
C GLY A 380 -45.84 -11.87 -14.70
N GLY A 381 -46.66 -11.27 -13.82
CA GLY A 381 -47.87 -10.56 -14.21
C GLY A 381 -47.61 -9.22 -14.89
N ASN A 382 -48.62 -8.72 -15.59
CA ASN A 382 -48.60 -7.40 -16.23
C ASN A 382 -49.09 -6.32 -15.27
N LEU A 383 -48.47 -5.14 -15.36
CA LEU A 383 -48.92 -3.96 -14.62
C LEU A 383 -50.31 -3.55 -15.13
N ILE A 384 -51.24 -3.38 -14.20
CA ILE A 384 -52.61 -2.99 -14.49
C ILE A 384 -52.77 -1.48 -14.29
N LEU A 385 -53.36 -0.82 -15.29
CA LEU A 385 -53.65 0.61 -15.21
C LEU A 385 -54.69 0.91 -14.12
N ALA A 386 -54.51 2.04 -13.44
CA ALA A 386 -55.41 2.49 -12.38
C ALA A 386 -56.87 2.67 -12.85
N SER A 387 -57.12 2.89 -14.14
CA SER A 387 -58.44 3.03 -14.74
C SER A 387 -59.11 1.71 -15.14
N THR A 388 -58.43 0.58 -15.03
CA THR A 388 -58.99 -0.73 -15.38
C THR A 388 -60.12 -1.08 -14.41
N MET A 389 -61.26 -1.53 -14.95
CA MET A 389 -62.41 -1.97 -14.15
C MET A 389 -62.08 -3.25 -13.40
N LEU A 390 -62.55 -3.36 -12.15
CA LEU A 390 -62.47 -4.58 -11.37
C LEU A 390 -63.47 -5.61 -11.92
N GLN A 391 -63.08 -6.89 -11.82
CA GLN A 391 -63.90 -8.02 -12.22
C GLN A 391 -64.24 -8.88 -11.00
N ASP A 392 -65.48 -9.35 -10.93
CA ASP A 392 -65.93 -10.21 -9.84
C ASP A 392 -65.16 -11.54 -9.82
N GLY A 393 -64.73 -11.98 -8.63
CA GLY A 393 -63.94 -13.20 -8.45
C GLY A 393 -62.48 -13.12 -8.90
N MET A 394 -62.06 -12.02 -9.55
CA MET A 394 -60.66 -11.86 -9.98
C MET A 394 -59.76 -11.48 -8.81
N THR A 395 -58.53 -12.01 -8.85
CA THR A 395 -57.50 -11.75 -7.84
C THR A 395 -56.44 -10.80 -8.39
N TYR A 396 -56.14 -9.75 -7.62
CA TYR A 396 -55.15 -8.73 -7.95
C TYR A 396 -54.03 -8.72 -6.90
N TYR A 397 -52.81 -8.38 -7.34
CA TYR A 397 -51.61 -8.39 -6.50
C TYR A 397 -50.99 -6.99 -6.44
N GLY A 398 -51.07 -6.34 -5.28
CA GLY A 398 -50.64 -4.95 -5.08
C GLY A 398 -49.31 -4.81 -4.36
N PHE A 399 -48.38 -4.05 -4.92
CA PHE A 399 -47.11 -3.71 -4.29
C PHE A 399 -47.04 -2.22 -3.98
N SER A 400 -46.70 -1.88 -2.73
CA SER A 400 -46.39 -0.49 -2.36
C SER A 400 -45.08 -0.09 -3.04
N THR A 401 -45.01 1.15 -3.52
CA THR A 401 -43.85 1.68 -4.24
C THR A 401 -43.39 3.01 -3.66
N ASN A 402 -42.10 3.11 -3.38
CA ASN A 402 -41.48 4.37 -2.97
C ASN A 402 -41.31 5.27 -4.19
N SER A 403 -41.90 6.47 -4.12
CA SER A 403 -41.94 7.40 -5.25
C SER A 403 -40.56 7.96 -5.64
N VAL A 404 -39.61 7.99 -4.71
CA VAL A 404 -38.29 8.61 -4.89
C VAL A 404 -37.29 7.62 -5.52
N ASN A 405 -37.10 6.45 -4.93
CA ASN A 405 -36.11 5.46 -5.36
C ASN A 405 -36.71 4.27 -6.14
N LYS A 406 -38.04 4.23 -6.30
CA LYS A 406 -38.78 3.20 -7.05
C LYS A 406 -38.71 1.79 -6.45
N CYS A 407 -38.28 1.65 -5.20
CA CYS A 407 -38.31 0.37 -4.50
C CYS A 407 -39.74 -0.09 -4.24
N LYS A 408 -39.93 -1.41 -4.30
CA LYS A 408 -41.23 -2.07 -4.08
C LYS A 408 -41.22 -2.83 -2.76
N SER A 409 -42.41 -3.00 -2.18
CA SER A 409 -42.58 -3.91 -1.07
C SER A 409 -42.20 -5.33 -1.46
N LYS A 410 -41.62 -6.07 -0.53
CA LYS A 410 -41.17 -7.44 -0.77
C LYS A 410 -42.33 -8.41 -1.00
N GLU A 411 -43.37 -8.28 -0.18
CA GLU A 411 -44.59 -9.07 -0.30
C GLU A 411 -45.68 -8.26 -1.00
N ALA A 412 -46.54 -8.96 -1.74
CA ALA A 412 -47.72 -8.39 -2.37
C ALA A 412 -48.93 -8.45 -1.43
N LEU A 413 -49.82 -7.47 -1.54
CA LEU A 413 -51.19 -7.58 -1.07
C LEU A 413 -52.02 -8.34 -2.11
N THR A 414 -52.48 -9.53 -1.77
CA THR A 414 -53.35 -10.36 -2.63
C THR A 414 -54.82 -10.10 -2.28
N VAL A 415 -55.62 -9.66 -3.25
CA VAL A 415 -57.05 -9.36 -3.04
C VAL A 415 -57.92 -10.00 -4.11
N THR A 416 -58.86 -10.85 -3.69
CA THR A 416 -59.92 -11.38 -4.57
C THR A 416 -61.16 -10.51 -4.44
N ILE A 417 -61.62 -9.94 -5.55
CA ILE A 417 -62.70 -8.94 -5.54
C ILE A 417 -64.08 -9.59 -5.48
N SER A 418 -64.97 -8.99 -4.70
CA SER A 418 -66.42 -9.20 -4.82
C SER A 418 -67.12 -7.93 -5.25
N LEU A 419 -67.93 -8.00 -6.31
CA LEU A 419 -68.76 -6.90 -6.81
C LEU A 419 -70.19 -6.91 -6.23
N THR A 420 -70.43 -7.74 -5.20
CA THR A 420 -71.76 -7.99 -4.63
C THR A 420 -72.14 -7.06 -3.46
N GLY A 421 -71.24 -6.14 -3.07
CA GLY A 421 -71.43 -5.16 -2.00
C GLY A 421 -72.28 -3.97 -2.40
N CYS A 422 -73.31 -4.20 -3.21
CA CYS A 422 -74.27 -3.19 -3.57
C CYS A 422 -75.32 -3.03 -2.47
N ASP A 423 -75.40 -1.80 -1.96
CA ASP A 423 -76.39 -1.37 -0.96
C ASP A 423 -77.43 -0.49 -1.69
N VAL A 424 -78.30 -1.13 -2.46
CA VAL A 424 -79.23 -0.44 -3.39
C VAL A 424 -80.67 -0.64 -2.93
N PRO A 425 -81.46 0.44 -2.79
CA PRO A 425 -82.87 0.32 -2.45
C PRO A 425 -83.70 -0.13 -3.68
N TYR A 426 -84.51 -1.18 -3.47
CA TYR A 426 -85.76 -1.64 -4.12
C TYR A 426 -86.13 -1.39 -5.60
N ASN A 427 -85.38 -0.65 -6.43
CA ASN A 427 -85.82 -0.27 -7.77
C ASN A 427 -84.77 -0.53 -8.86
N PHE A 428 -84.25 -1.75 -8.94
CA PHE A 428 -83.49 -2.20 -10.10
C PHE A 428 -84.46 -2.60 -11.24
N PHE A 429 -84.02 -2.37 -12.48
CA PHE A 429 -84.82 -2.62 -13.68
C PHE A 429 -85.03 -4.12 -13.90
N ILE A 430 -86.29 -4.54 -14.02
CA ILE A 430 -86.67 -5.89 -14.45
C ILE A 430 -87.37 -5.73 -15.80
N PRO A 431 -86.85 -6.34 -16.88
CA PRO A 431 -87.48 -6.23 -18.19
C PRO A 431 -88.91 -6.77 -18.16
N ASP A 432 -89.77 -6.17 -18.96
CA ASP A 432 -91.15 -6.60 -19.17
C ASP A 432 -91.32 -7.45 -20.44
N GLY A 433 -90.24 -7.65 -21.21
CA GLY A 433 -90.21 -8.55 -22.36
C GLY A 433 -88.81 -9.03 -22.76
N PHE A 434 -88.76 -10.14 -23.51
CA PHE A 434 -87.56 -10.63 -24.21
C PHE A 434 -87.97 -11.40 -25.49
N SER A 435 -87.02 -11.58 -26.43
CA SER A 435 -87.26 -12.09 -27.78
C SER A 435 -86.33 -13.24 -28.14
N PRO A 436 -86.65 -14.49 -27.74
CA PRO A 436 -85.82 -15.67 -28.02
C PRO A 436 -85.93 -16.12 -29.49
N ASN A 437 -85.35 -15.35 -30.42
CA ASN A 437 -85.40 -15.54 -31.87
C ASN A 437 -84.05 -15.95 -32.50
N GLY A 438 -82.97 -15.95 -31.71
CA GLY A 438 -81.62 -16.36 -32.11
C GLY A 438 -80.79 -15.27 -32.79
N ASP A 439 -81.18 -13.99 -32.68
CA ASP A 439 -80.41 -12.87 -33.21
C ASP A 439 -79.30 -12.36 -32.27
N GLY A 440 -79.21 -12.94 -31.06
CA GLY A 440 -78.23 -12.60 -30.03
C GLY A 440 -78.65 -11.44 -29.12
N ILE A 441 -79.82 -10.83 -29.31
CA ILE A 441 -80.31 -9.68 -28.55
C ILE A 441 -81.57 -10.09 -27.77
N ASN A 442 -81.49 -10.02 -26.44
CA ASN A 442 -82.59 -10.39 -25.54
C ASN A 442 -83.14 -11.81 -25.81
N ASP A 443 -82.27 -12.74 -26.22
CA ASP A 443 -82.64 -14.14 -26.45
C ASP A 443 -82.94 -14.91 -25.15
N THR A 444 -82.48 -14.37 -24.03
CA THR A 444 -82.78 -14.86 -22.69
C THR A 444 -83.44 -13.77 -21.86
N PHE A 445 -84.21 -14.19 -20.86
CA PHE A 445 -84.68 -13.29 -19.82
C PHE A 445 -83.55 -12.98 -18.84
N HIS A 446 -82.67 -12.08 -19.26
CA HIS A 446 -81.60 -11.50 -18.45
C HIS A 446 -82.13 -10.29 -17.68
N ILE A 447 -81.87 -10.23 -16.37
CA ILE A 447 -82.19 -9.06 -15.57
C ILE A 447 -80.90 -8.28 -15.29
N PRO A 448 -80.71 -7.09 -15.89
CA PRO A 448 -79.43 -6.39 -15.80
C PRO A 448 -79.00 -6.08 -14.36
N ASN A 449 -77.77 -6.45 -14.02
CA ASN A 449 -77.09 -6.17 -12.75
C ASN A 449 -77.68 -6.87 -11.51
N ILE A 450 -78.65 -7.77 -11.67
CA ILE A 450 -79.22 -8.52 -10.55
C ILE A 450 -78.15 -9.35 -9.83
N GLU A 451 -77.13 -9.80 -10.55
CA GLU A 451 -75.98 -10.56 -10.08
C GLU A 451 -75.12 -9.79 -9.07
N PHE A 452 -75.04 -8.46 -9.19
CA PHE A 452 -74.31 -7.61 -8.24
C PHE A 452 -75.16 -7.24 -7.02
N VAL A 453 -76.47 -7.04 -7.21
CA VAL A 453 -77.36 -6.59 -6.14
C VAL A 453 -77.83 -7.76 -5.27
N TYR A 454 -78.18 -8.87 -5.91
CA TYR A 454 -78.78 -10.06 -5.31
C TYR A 454 -78.09 -11.33 -5.86
N PRO A 455 -76.81 -11.58 -5.57
CA PRO A 455 -76.05 -12.69 -6.18
C PRO A 455 -76.66 -14.09 -5.96
N ASN A 456 -77.44 -14.26 -4.89
CA ASN A 456 -78.09 -15.52 -4.54
C ASN A 456 -79.56 -15.58 -4.97
N TYR A 457 -80.00 -14.72 -5.89
CA TYR A 457 -81.39 -14.72 -6.34
C TYR A 457 -81.75 -16.05 -7.01
N THR A 458 -83.01 -16.45 -6.86
CA THR A 458 -83.63 -17.50 -7.66
C THR A 458 -84.79 -16.90 -8.43
N ILE A 459 -84.95 -17.29 -9.69
CA ILE A 459 -86.09 -16.92 -10.51
C ILE A 459 -86.89 -18.15 -10.90
N GLU A 460 -88.21 -18.03 -10.81
CA GLU A 460 -89.18 -19.02 -11.25
C GLU A 460 -90.12 -18.39 -12.29
N ILE A 461 -90.39 -19.08 -13.40
CA ILE A 461 -91.30 -18.61 -14.46
C ILE A 461 -92.52 -19.52 -14.55
N TYR A 462 -93.69 -18.92 -14.68
CA TYR A 462 -94.99 -19.59 -14.71
C TYR A 462 -95.79 -19.19 -15.96
N ASN A 463 -96.61 -20.12 -16.47
CA ASN A 463 -97.64 -19.78 -17.46
C ASN A 463 -98.88 -19.14 -16.80
N ARG A 464 -99.81 -18.65 -17.63
CA ARG A 464 -101.09 -18.04 -17.17
C ARG A 464 -102.00 -18.94 -16.32
N TYR A 465 -101.72 -20.23 -16.27
CA TYR A 465 -102.46 -21.20 -15.46
C TYR A 465 -101.75 -21.52 -14.13
N GLY A 466 -100.62 -20.88 -13.83
CA GLY A 466 -99.84 -21.11 -12.61
C GLY A 466 -98.92 -22.33 -12.67
N ASN A 467 -98.70 -22.94 -13.83
CA ASN A 467 -97.74 -24.04 -13.96
C ASN A 467 -96.31 -23.49 -14.09
N LEU A 468 -95.40 -24.03 -13.30
CA LEU A 468 -93.98 -23.73 -13.35
C LEU A 468 -93.37 -24.24 -14.67
N LEU A 469 -92.65 -23.37 -15.36
CA LEU A 469 -91.99 -23.63 -16.64
C LEU A 469 -90.47 -23.62 -16.51
N PHE A 470 -89.91 -22.81 -15.61
CA PHE A 470 -88.48 -22.66 -15.47
C PHE A 470 -88.09 -22.29 -14.04
N LYS A 471 -86.94 -22.81 -13.59
CA LYS A 471 -86.21 -22.34 -12.41
C LYS A 471 -84.77 -22.02 -12.81
N GLY A 472 -84.28 -20.86 -12.38
CA GLY A 472 -82.95 -20.36 -12.68
C GLY A 472 -82.40 -19.43 -11.62
N ASN A 473 -81.25 -18.85 -11.93
CA ASN A 473 -80.43 -17.98 -11.08
C ASN A 473 -79.39 -17.26 -11.96
N LYS A 474 -78.33 -16.69 -11.36
CA LYS A 474 -77.25 -16.00 -12.08
C LYS A 474 -76.54 -16.84 -13.16
N ASP A 475 -76.53 -18.16 -13.02
CA ASP A 475 -75.82 -19.08 -13.92
C ASP A 475 -76.78 -19.75 -14.93
N LYS A 476 -78.09 -19.49 -14.81
CA LYS A 476 -79.12 -20.12 -15.63
C LYS A 476 -80.27 -19.17 -15.89
N GLU A 477 -80.26 -18.59 -17.08
CA GLU A 477 -81.29 -17.68 -17.59
C GLU A 477 -82.35 -18.43 -18.40
N TRP A 478 -83.53 -17.83 -18.55
CA TRP A 478 -84.63 -18.45 -19.28
C TRP A 478 -84.59 -18.09 -20.77
N ASP A 479 -84.50 -19.09 -21.64
CA ASP A 479 -84.46 -18.96 -23.11
C ASP A 479 -85.84 -19.12 -23.77
N GLY A 480 -86.92 -19.10 -22.98
CA GLY A 480 -88.27 -19.34 -23.50
C GLY A 480 -88.61 -20.80 -23.73
N LYS A 481 -87.91 -21.74 -23.09
CA LYS A 481 -88.27 -23.17 -23.09
C LYS A 481 -88.75 -23.66 -21.74
N ASN A 482 -89.58 -24.69 -21.74
CA ASN A 482 -89.99 -25.37 -20.52
C ASN A 482 -88.91 -26.35 -20.05
N THR A 483 -88.27 -26.06 -18.92
CA THR A 483 -87.27 -26.95 -18.31
C THR A 483 -87.68 -27.47 -16.93
N ALA A 484 -88.89 -27.14 -16.46
CA ALA A 484 -89.34 -27.49 -15.11
C ALA A 484 -90.31 -28.69 -15.09
N SER A 485 -90.99 -29.00 -16.19
CA SER A 485 -91.93 -30.13 -16.28
C SER A 485 -91.29 -31.38 -16.87
N SER A 486 -91.46 -32.53 -16.22
CA SER A 486 -90.99 -33.84 -16.65
C SER A 486 -91.73 -34.42 -17.86
N SER A 487 -92.84 -33.82 -18.30
CA SER A 487 -93.69 -34.35 -19.39
C SER A 487 -93.51 -33.62 -20.74
N LEU A 488 -92.81 -32.48 -20.77
CA LEU A 488 -92.62 -31.61 -21.95
C LEU A 488 -91.25 -30.89 -21.89
N VAL A 489 -90.18 -31.63 -21.59
CA VAL A 489 -88.82 -31.10 -21.42
C VAL A 489 -88.34 -30.46 -22.72
N ASP A 490 -87.80 -29.25 -22.64
CA ASP A 490 -87.17 -28.48 -23.72
C ASP A 490 -88.13 -28.00 -24.84
N THR A 491 -89.43 -27.96 -24.54
CA THR A 491 -90.42 -27.41 -25.46
C THR A 491 -90.42 -25.89 -25.47
N VAL A 492 -90.34 -25.32 -26.67
CA VAL A 492 -90.46 -23.88 -26.93
C VAL A 492 -91.87 -23.43 -26.54
N VAL A 493 -91.98 -22.48 -25.61
CA VAL A 493 -93.28 -21.98 -25.15
C VAL A 493 -93.83 -20.93 -26.14
N PRO A 494 -95.16 -20.79 -26.34
CA PRO A 494 -95.74 -19.85 -27.31
C PRO A 494 -95.45 -18.37 -27.00
N ASN A 495 -95.68 -17.48 -27.97
CA ASN A 495 -95.66 -16.04 -27.72
C ASN A 495 -96.88 -15.69 -26.84
N ASP A 496 -96.64 -15.31 -25.58
CA ASP A 496 -97.68 -15.04 -24.60
C ASP A 496 -97.10 -14.20 -23.43
N VAL A 497 -97.97 -13.82 -22.49
CA VAL A 497 -97.60 -13.25 -21.21
C VAL A 497 -97.35 -14.36 -20.19
N TYR A 498 -96.17 -14.31 -19.60
CA TYR A 498 -95.68 -15.17 -18.52
C TYR A 498 -95.57 -14.40 -17.22
N PHE A 499 -95.44 -15.12 -16.11
CA PHE A 499 -95.28 -14.53 -14.78
C PHE A 499 -93.97 -14.99 -14.17
N TYR A 500 -93.22 -14.06 -13.58
CA TYR A 500 -92.00 -14.39 -12.84
C TYR A 500 -92.23 -14.25 -11.34
N LEU A 501 -91.51 -15.05 -10.57
CA LEU A 501 -91.29 -14.89 -9.13
C LEU A 501 -89.79 -14.88 -8.87
N ILE A 502 -89.28 -13.79 -8.32
CA ILE A 502 -87.87 -13.63 -7.97
C ILE A 502 -87.74 -13.61 -6.45
N ASN A 503 -87.05 -14.60 -5.90
CA ASN A 503 -86.62 -14.58 -4.50
C ASN A 503 -85.20 -14.01 -4.45
N PHE A 504 -85.02 -12.87 -3.80
CA PHE A 504 -83.74 -12.16 -3.76
C PHE A 504 -82.70 -12.76 -2.81
N ASN A 505 -83.16 -13.44 -1.77
CA ASN A 505 -82.31 -14.16 -0.80
C ASN A 505 -81.21 -13.29 -0.17
N LYS A 506 -81.48 -11.99 0.04
CA LYS A 506 -80.56 -11.02 0.67
C LYS A 506 -81.35 -10.04 1.55
N ASP A 507 -80.84 -9.72 2.73
CA ASP A 507 -81.35 -8.69 3.66
C ASP A 507 -82.86 -8.77 3.97
N ASN A 508 -83.44 -9.98 3.99
CA ASN A 508 -84.88 -10.22 4.14
C ASN A 508 -85.76 -9.48 3.11
N THR A 509 -85.20 -9.15 1.94
CA THR A 509 -85.94 -8.53 0.84
C THR A 509 -87.05 -9.47 0.38
N PRO A 510 -88.35 -9.07 0.44
CA PRO A 510 -89.46 -9.91 -0.02
C PRO A 510 -89.35 -10.24 -1.50
N ALA A 511 -89.87 -11.42 -1.84
CA ALA A 511 -89.93 -11.85 -3.23
C ALA A 511 -90.74 -10.87 -4.09
N LYS A 512 -90.31 -10.70 -5.34
CA LYS A 512 -91.00 -9.85 -6.32
C LYS A 512 -91.63 -10.70 -7.39
N GLN A 513 -92.92 -10.47 -7.62
CA GLN A 513 -93.67 -11.07 -8.71
C GLN A 513 -94.01 -10.03 -9.77
N GLY A 514 -94.09 -10.46 -11.01
CA GLY A 514 -94.46 -9.59 -12.13
C GLY A 514 -94.80 -10.37 -13.38
N ARG A 515 -95.09 -9.63 -14.46
CA ARG A 515 -95.37 -10.18 -15.78
C ARG A 515 -94.21 -9.95 -16.74
N LEU A 516 -94.05 -10.85 -17.69
CA LEU A 516 -93.04 -10.82 -18.74
C LEU A 516 -93.68 -11.24 -20.06
N TYR A 517 -93.46 -10.49 -21.13
CA TYR A 517 -93.95 -10.81 -22.46
C TYR A 517 -92.86 -11.49 -23.29
N LEU A 518 -93.15 -12.66 -23.85
CA LEU A 518 -92.26 -13.35 -24.76
C LEU A 518 -92.76 -13.19 -26.19
N ASN A 519 -91.92 -12.67 -27.09
CA ASN A 519 -92.23 -12.56 -28.51
C ASN A 519 -91.01 -12.81 -29.39
N ARG A 520 -91.10 -13.78 -30.31
CA ARG A 520 -90.01 -14.16 -31.23
C ARG A 520 -90.10 -13.43 -32.56
#